data_AF-A0A073IQJ6-F1
#
_entry.id   AF-A0A073IQJ6-F1
#
_cell.length_a   1.000
_cell.length_b   1.000
_cell.length_c   1.000
_cell.angle_alpha   90.00
_cell.angle_beta   90.00
_cell.angle_gamma   90.00
#
_symmetry.space_group_name_H-M   'P 1'
#
loop_
_entity.id
_entity.type
_entity.pdbx_description
1 polymer ?
#
loop_
_entity_poly.entity_id
_entity_poly.type
_entity_poly.pdbx_seq_one_letter_code
_entity_poly.pdbx_strand_id
1 'polypeptide(L)'
;MRNYRFKLAALLLAAVAALISLAPALPASADAFDQALLRWTKSRKIVDEDGANLEVKATYYSAEFIEALVQKESKDNLWTQSEADDYKYKFLSSLKLDELIPIHIEFVNNGPTMYLGPFDIMVKLRIKGKTYKPADYDKRFNFKFQGNKEGLVFFPRFDEKSGRDLLKGVNSVNLEFSPAISPLLEGKSISFIWDVADDDPQKLYQGAAANKLETDRLIKRLEKLRKDKAEEESKLSSINEELDTIQKRLDELAKQ
;
A
#
# COMPACT_ATOMS: atom_id res chain seq x y z
N MET A 1 58.68 21.23 -45.72
CA MET A 1 57.29 20.70 -45.72
C MET A 1 56.98 19.66 -44.63
N ARG A 2 57.95 19.16 -43.83
CA ARG A 2 57.71 18.10 -42.82
C ARG A 2 57.21 18.62 -41.45
N ASN A 3 57.52 19.87 -41.08
CA ASN A 3 57.19 20.43 -39.75
C ASN A 3 55.79 21.05 -39.63
N TYR A 4 55.11 21.34 -40.75
CA TYR A 4 53.72 21.85 -40.73
C TYR A 4 52.69 20.73 -40.56
N ARG A 5 52.98 19.52 -41.05
CA ARG A 5 52.09 18.34 -40.92
C ARG A 5 51.97 17.82 -39.48
N PHE A 6 53.05 17.91 -38.69
CA PHE A 6 53.02 17.51 -37.28
C PHE A 6 52.27 18.50 -36.38
N LYS A 7 52.33 19.82 -36.66
CA LYS A 7 51.57 20.83 -35.92
C LYS A 7 50.07 20.77 -36.21
N LEU A 8 49.67 20.50 -37.46
CA LEU A 8 48.26 20.29 -37.80
C LEU A 8 47.69 18.99 -37.22
N ALA A 9 48.47 17.90 -37.19
CA ALA A 9 48.04 16.64 -36.59
C ALA A 9 47.89 16.74 -35.06
N ALA A 10 48.78 17.46 -34.38
CA ALA A 10 48.69 17.71 -32.94
C ALA A 10 47.52 18.64 -32.56
N LEU A 11 47.20 19.64 -33.42
CA LEU A 11 46.05 20.53 -33.19
C LEU A 11 44.70 19.83 -33.45
N LEU A 12 44.66 18.91 -34.42
CA LEU A 12 43.48 18.06 -34.69
C LEU A 12 43.25 17.01 -33.59
N LEU A 13 44.31 16.43 -33.02
CA LEU A 13 44.17 15.49 -31.88
C LEU A 13 43.73 16.20 -30.59
N ALA A 14 44.20 17.42 -30.34
CA ALA A 14 43.78 18.23 -29.20
C ALA A 14 42.32 18.72 -29.34
N ALA A 15 41.86 19.02 -30.55
CA ALA A 15 40.48 19.39 -30.82
C ALA A 15 39.50 18.21 -30.69
N VAL A 16 39.92 16.98 -31.00
CA VAL A 16 39.09 15.77 -30.81
C VAL A 16 39.03 15.35 -29.34
N ALA A 17 40.10 15.56 -28.55
CA ALA A 17 40.10 15.26 -27.12
C ALA A 17 39.29 16.28 -26.28
N ALA A 18 39.22 17.54 -26.71
CA ALA A 18 38.41 18.58 -26.06
C ALA A 18 36.91 18.48 -26.36
N LEU A 19 36.51 17.70 -27.37
CA LEU A 19 35.10 17.48 -27.75
C LEU A 19 34.44 16.28 -27.05
N ILE A 20 35.22 15.49 -26.28
CA ILE A 20 34.71 14.31 -25.55
C ILE A 20 34.41 14.63 -24.06
N SER A 21 34.83 15.79 -23.54
CA SER A 21 34.67 16.17 -22.13
C SER A 21 33.45 17.03 -21.79
N LEU A 22 32.59 17.33 -22.76
CA LEU A 22 31.28 17.96 -22.56
C LEU A 22 30.14 17.05 -23.04
N ALA A 23 30.15 15.79 -22.61
CA ALA A 23 28.88 15.08 -22.50
C ALA A 23 28.13 15.76 -21.35
N PRO A 24 26.94 16.37 -21.56
CA PRO A 24 26.10 16.70 -20.43
C PRO A 24 25.91 15.39 -19.65
N ALA A 25 26.22 15.40 -18.36
CA ALA A 25 25.75 14.35 -17.48
C ALA A 25 24.23 14.35 -17.64
N LEU A 26 23.71 13.42 -18.46
CA LEU A 26 22.29 13.18 -18.53
C LEU A 26 21.89 12.94 -17.07
N PRO A 27 20.91 13.68 -16.53
CA PRO A 27 20.41 13.36 -15.21
C PRO A 27 20.05 11.88 -15.27
N ALA A 28 20.67 11.08 -14.39
CA ALA A 28 20.29 9.69 -14.26
C ALA A 28 18.79 9.70 -13.97
N SER A 29 17.96 9.36 -14.98
CA SER A 29 16.55 9.18 -14.71
C SER A 29 16.51 7.98 -13.80
N ALA A 30 16.19 8.21 -12.53
CA ALA A 30 15.87 7.13 -11.61
C ALA A 30 14.91 6.19 -12.34
N ASP A 31 15.17 4.88 -12.31
CA ASP A 31 14.32 3.88 -12.98
C ASP A 31 12.87 4.12 -12.50
N ALA A 32 11.85 3.84 -13.32
CA ALA A 32 10.45 4.14 -12.97
C ALA A 32 10.07 3.56 -11.59
N PHE A 33 10.68 2.42 -11.25
CA PHE A 33 10.63 1.83 -9.92
C PHE A 33 11.22 2.69 -8.82
N ASP A 34 12.43 3.24 -8.98
CA ASP A 34 13.09 4.04 -7.94
C ASP A 34 12.29 5.32 -7.64
N GLN A 35 11.70 5.93 -8.67
CA GLN A 35 10.83 7.10 -8.50
C GLN A 35 9.55 6.74 -7.73
N ALA A 36 8.90 5.64 -8.11
CA ALA A 36 7.72 5.15 -7.42
C ALA A 36 8.04 4.74 -5.97
N LEU A 37 9.12 3.99 -5.75
CA LEU A 37 9.59 3.58 -4.44
C LEU A 37 9.85 4.79 -3.54
N LEU A 38 10.53 5.81 -4.04
CA LEU A 38 10.82 7.04 -3.27
C LEU A 38 9.55 7.84 -2.96
N ARG A 39 8.60 7.90 -3.90
CA ARG A 39 7.31 8.59 -3.68
C ARG A 39 6.49 7.90 -2.61
N TRP A 40 6.41 6.57 -2.68
CA TRP A 40 5.49 5.75 -1.90
C TRP A 40 6.12 5.14 -0.65
N THR A 41 7.44 5.24 -0.46
CA THR A 41 8.12 4.85 0.78
C THR A 41 8.44 6.06 1.64
N LYS A 42 8.14 5.97 2.93
CA LYS A 42 8.53 6.95 3.95
C LYS A 42 9.37 6.25 5.00
N SER A 43 10.41 6.92 5.47
CA SER A 43 11.27 6.42 6.55
C SER A 43 11.38 7.44 7.68
N ARG A 44 11.51 6.96 8.91
CA ARG A 44 11.95 7.75 10.05
C ARG A 44 12.94 6.95 10.87
N LYS A 45 14.14 7.51 11.03
CA LYS A 45 15.17 6.98 11.91
C LYS A 45 15.25 7.81 13.18
N ILE A 46 15.33 7.12 14.31
CA ILE A 46 15.49 7.68 15.65
C ILE A 46 16.73 7.04 16.24
N VAL A 47 17.58 7.86 16.86
CA VAL A 47 18.85 7.45 17.48
C VAL A 47 18.88 8.08 18.87
N ASP A 48 19.22 7.31 19.89
CA ASP A 48 19.46 7.82 21.23
C ASP A 48 20.90 8.29 21.42
N GLU A 49 21.22 8.80 22.61
CA GLU A 49 22.55 9.32 22.93
C GLU A 49 23.63 8.23 22.92
N ASP A 50 23.27 6.98 23.21
CA ASP A 50 24.17 5.82 23.27
C ASP A 50 24.36 5.15 21.89
N GLY A 51 23.68 5.64 20.84
CA GLY A 51 23.78 5.17 19.46
C GLY A 51 22.81 4.03 19.10
N ALA A 52 21.99 3.58 20.05
CA ALA A 52 20.89 2.67 19.77
C ALA A 52 19.86 3.39 18.88
N ASN A 53 19.32 2.65 17.91
CA ASN A 53 18.47 3.25 16.89
C ASN A 53 17.32 2.35 16.46
N LEU A 54 16.25 3.02 16.06
CA LEU A 54 15.11 2.44 15.38
C LEU A 54 14.87 3.19 14.08
N GLU A 55 14.92 2.49 12.96
CA GLU A 55 14.39 2.98 11.69
C GLU A 55 13.08 2.25 11.37
N VAL A 56 12.04 3.04 11.09
CA VAL A 56 10.76 2.53 10.60
C VAL A 56 10.59 3.02 9.18
N LYS A 57 10.38 2.09 8.26
CA LYS A 57 10.02 2.38 6.87
C LYS A 57 8.62 1.86 6.61
N ALA A 58 7.86 2.61 5.84
CA ALA A 58 6.54 2.19 5.39
C ALA A 58 6.38 2.51 3.91
N THR A 59 5.86 1.54 3.14
CA THR A 59 5.58 1.69 1.72
C THR A 59 4.09 1.48 1.48
N TYR A 60 3.41 2.52 1.00
CA TYR A 60 2.02 2.42 0.59
C TYR A 60 1.94 1.77 -0.79
N TYR A 61 1.17 0.69 -0.92
CA TYR A 61 1.10 -0.08 -2.18
C TYR A 61 0.08 0.55 -3.13
N SER A 62 0.48 1.69 -3.73
CA SER A 62 -0.29 2.37 -4.77
C SER A 62 -0.27 1.59 -6.09
N ALA A 63 -1.16 1.96 -7.00
CA ALA A 63 -1.16 1.42 -8.35
C ALA A 63 0.18 1.64 -9.06
N GLU A 64 0.71 2.86 -8.99
CA GLU A 64 2.00 3.22 -9.57
C GLU A 64 3.14 2.36 -9.01
N PHE A 65 3.21 2.21 -7.69
CA PHE A 65 4.27 1.43 -7.06
C PHE A 65 4.18 -0.05 -7.45
N ILE A 66 2.97 -0.62 -7.46
CA ILE A 66 2.77 -2.02 -7.83
C ILE A 66 3.16 -2.27 -9.29
N GLU A 67 2.76 -1.40 -10.22
CA GLU A 67 3.16 -1.57 -11.62
C GLU A 67 4.68 -1.50 -11.79
N ALA A 68 5.31 -0.51 -11.16
CA ALA A 68 6.75 -0.35 -11.23
C ALA A 68 7.48 -1.55 -10.60
N LEU A 69 6.97 -2.10 -9.50
CA LEU A 69 7.48 -3.31 -8.85
C LEU A 69 7.37 -4.52 -9.77
N VAL A 70 6.21 -4.75 -10.39
CA VAL A 70 6.01 -5.88 -11.34
C VAL A 70 6.95 -5.74 -12.54
N GLN A 71 7.11 -4.53 -13.09
CA GLN A 71 8.03 -4.29 -14.20
C GLN A 71 9.49 -4.56 -13.79
N LYS A 72 9.89 -4.13 -12.59
CA LYS A 72 11.21 -4.42 -12.03
C LYS A 72 11.43 -5.92 -11.89
N GLU A 73 10.52 -6.65 -11.25
CA GLU A 73 10.63 -8.10 -11.06
C GLU A 73 10.69 -8.83 -12.40
N SER A 74 9.86 -8.43 -13.38
CA SER A 74 9.90 -9.00 -14.73
C SER A 74 11.26 -8.81 -15.41
N LYS A 75 11.85 -7.62 -15.30
CA LYS A 75 13.17 -7.29 -15.85
C LYS A 75 14.29 -8.04 -15.13
N ASP A 76 14.28 -8.05 -13.80
CA ASP A 76 15.30 -8.66 -12.97
C ASP A 76 15.31 -10.19 -13.13
N ASN A 77 14.16 -10.81 -13.41
CA ASN A 77 14.01 -12.25 -13.63
C ASN A 77 13.93 -12.68 -15.11
N LEU A 78 14.03 -11.75 -16.07
CA LEU A 78 13.94 -12.00 -17.51
C LEU A 78 12.65 -12.72 -17.94
N TRP A 79 11.52 -12.38 -17.32
CA TRP A 79 10.24 -13.01 -17.60
C TRP A 79 9.69 -12.69 -18.98
N THR A 80 9.04 -13.68 -19.58
CA THR A 80 8.13 -13.45 -20.70
C THR A 80 6.90 -12.67 -20.25
N GLN A 81 6.16 -12.09 -21.20
CA GLN A 81 4.94 -11.36 -20.90
C GLN A 81 3.91 -12.22 -20.14
N SER A 82 3.79 -13.50 -20.49
CA SER A 82 2.88 -14.43 -19.80
C SER A 82 3.28 -14.68 -18.34
N GLU A 83 4.57 -14.82 -18.06
CA GLU A 83 5.07 -15.04 -16.70
C GLU A 83 4.89 -13.79 -15.84
N ALA A 84 5.14 -12.61 -16.41
CA ALA A 84 4.91 -11.33 -15.75
C ALA A 84 3.43 -11.11 -15.43
N ASP A 85 2.53 -11.46 -16.36
CA ASP A 85 1.09 -11.39 -16.18
C ASP A 85 0.58 -12.36 -15.09
N ASP A 86 1.11 -13.59 -15.07
CA ASP A 86 0.79 -14.58 -14.03
C ASP A 86 1.29 -14.15 -12.65
N TYR A 87 2.49 -13.58 -12.58
CA TYR A 87 3.03 -13.00 -11.35
C TYR A 87 2.16 -11.84 -10.87
N LYS A 88 1.85 -10.88 -11.76
CA LYS A 88 0.98 -9.74 -11.46
C LYS A 88 -0.37 -10.22 -10.92
N TYR A 89 -0.98 -11.21 -11.56
CA TYR A 89 -2.24 -11.80 -11.11
C TYR A 89 -2.15 -12.37 -9.68
N LYS A 90 -1.13 -13.19 -9.40
CA LYS A 90 -0.94 -13.79 -8.07
C LYS A 90 -0.66 -12.74 -7.00
N PHE A 91 0.16 -11.75 -7.34
CA PHE A 91 0.52 -10.65 -6.44
C PHE A 91 -0.69 -9.78 -6.11
N LEU A 92 -1.43 -9.31 -7.11
CA LEU A 92 -2.66 -8.53 -6.89
C LEU A 92 -3.71 -9.31 -6.10
N SER A 93 -3.84 -10.62 -6.37
CA SER A 93 -4.76 -11.50 -5.64
C SER A 93 -4.41 -11.63 -4.15
N SER A 94 -3.12 -11.60 -3.79
CA SER A 94 -2.70 -11.66 -2.38
C SER A 94 -2.89 -10.34 -1.66
N LEU A 95 -2.80 -9.22 -2.38
CA LEU A 95 -2.98 -7.87 -1.82
C LEU A 95 -4.44 -7.51 -1.53
N LYS A 96 -5.39 -8.14 -2.23
CA LYS A 96 -6.85 -7.91 -2.07
C LYS A 96 -7.21 -6.42 -2.12
N LEU A 97 -6.67 -5.69 -3.09
CA LEU A 97 -6.82 -4.22 -3.23
C LEU A 97 -8.26 -3.76 -3.40
N ASP A 98 -9.15 -4.68 -3.77
CA ASP A 98 -10.58 -4.49 -3.83
C ASP A 98 -11.19 -4.37 -2.43
N GLU A 99 -10.63 -5.00 -1.40
CA GLU A 99 -11.17 -5.00 -0.04
C GLU A 99 -10.28 -4.26 0.97
N LEU A 100 -8.98 -4.18 0.69
CA LEU A 100 -7.94 -3.78 1.63
C LEU A 100 -7.01 -2.71 1.04
N ILE A 101 -6.39 -1.97 1.95
CA ILE A 101 -5.33 -0.99 1.68
C ILE A 101 -4.04 -1.59 2.25
N PRO A 102 -3.14 -2.14 1.40
CA PRO A 102 -1.90 -2.72 1.87
C PRO A 102 -0.83 -1.67 2.09
N ILE A 103 -0.12 -1.81 3.20
CA ILE A 103 1.08 -1.05 3.53
C ILE A 103 2.14 -2.03 4.00
N HIS A 104 3.29 -2.02 3.36
CA HIS A 104 4.46 -2.75 3.83
C HIS A 104 5.15 -1.94 4.92
N ILE A 105 5.51 -2.57 6.02
CA ILE A 105 6.23 -1.94 7.13
C ILE A 105 7.49 -2.71 7.39
N GLU A 106 8.62 -2.02 7.49
CA GLU A 106 9.92 -2.55 7.86
C GLU A 106 10.42 -1.80 9.10
N PHE A 107 10.90 -2.57 10.08
CA PHE A 107 11.59 -2.09 11.26
C PHE A 107 13.04 -2.57 11.22
N VAL A 108 13.99 -1.65 11.42
CA VAL A 108 15.40 -1.92 11.66
C VAL A 108 15.72 -1.45 13.07
N ASN A 109 15.80 -2.39 14.02
CA ASN A 109 15.99 -2.10 15.43
C ASN A 109 17.36 -2.55 15.93
N ASN A 110 18.25 -1.59 16.18
CA ASN A 110 19.55 -1.81 16.81
C ASN A 110 19.58 -1.37 18.28
N GLY A 111 18.40 -1.14 18.88
CA GLY A 111 18.25 -0.81 20.30
C GLY A 111 17.72 -1.97 21.14
N PRO A 112 17.03 -1.66 22.27
CA PRO A 112 16.38 -2.66 23.10
C PRO A 112 15.37 -3.51 22.32
N THR A 113 15.10 -4.73 22.81
CA THR A 113 14.08 -5.60 22.22
C THR A 113 12.72 -4.89 22.16
N MET A 114 12.10 -4.86 20.97
CA MET A 114 10.77 -4.29 20.78
C MET A 114 9.68 -5.32 21.11
N TYR A 115 8.57 -4.83 21.68
CA TYR A 115 7.41 -5.63 22.06
C TYR A 115 6.17 -5.08 21.34
N LEU A 116 5.92 -5.61 20.14
CA LEU A 116 4.89 -5.11 19.24
C LEU A 116 3.54 -5.84 19.38
N GLY A 117 3.46 -6.91 20.17
CA GLY A 117 2.23 -7.67 20.35
C GLY A 117 1.31 -7.07 21.42
N PRO A 118 -0.02 -6.97 21.19
CA PRO A 118 -0.72 -7.25 19.93
C PRO A 118 -0.58 -6.09 18.93
N PHE A 119 -0.23 -6.38 17.67
CA PHE A 119 0.19 -5.35 16.72
C PHE A 119 -0.97 -4.50 16.15
N ASP A 120 -2.20 -5.00 16.18
CA ASP A 120 -3.39 -4.28 15.70
C ASP A 120 -3.71 -3.00 16.50
N ILE A 121 -3.17 -2.86 17.71
CA ILE A 121 -3.25 -1.63 18.51
C ILE A 121 -2.01 -0.75 18.41
N MET A 122 -0.93 -1.25 17.78
CA MET A 122 0.34 -0.54 17.65
C MET A 122 0.38 0.36 16.42
N VAL A 123 -0.49 0.13 15.44
CA VAL A 123 -0.54 0.88 14.20
C VAL A 123 -1.98 1.16 13.82
N LYS A 124 -2.24 2.34 13.28
CA LYS A 124 -3.57 2.73 12.77
C LYS A 124 -3.43 3.58 11.52
N LEU A 125 -4.42 3.50 10.64
CA LEU A 125 -4.50 4.36 9.47
C LEU A 125 -5.56 5.42 9.72
N ARG A 126 -5.20 6.70 9.58
CA ARG A 126 -6.15 7.81 9.63
C ARG A 126 -6.54 8.24 8.23
N ILE A 127 -7.85 8.25 7.99
CA ILE A 127 -8.48 8.65 6.73
C ILE A 127 -9.60 9.62 7.06
N LYS A 128 -9.56 10.84 6.51
CA LYS A 128 -10.56 11.91 6.77
C LYS A 128 -10.85 12.12 8.26
N GLY A 129 -9.79 12.16 9.08
CA GLY A 129 -9.88 12.37 10.53
C GLY A 129 -10.28 11.14 11.35
N LYS A 130 -10.85 10.10 10.74
CA LYS A 130 -11.20 8.83 11.40
C LYS A 130 -10.03 7.86 11.39
N THR A 131 -9.89 7.06 12.44
CA THR A 131 -8.82 6.06 12.58
C THR A 131 -9.36 4.65 12.39
N TYR A 132 -8.60 3.82 11.68
CA TYR A 132 -8.92 2.44 11.38
C TYR A 132 -7.79 1.53 11.86
N LYS A 133 -8.14 0.44 12.52
CA LYS A 133 -7.21 -0.63 12.86
C LYS A 133 -6.91 -1.50 11.63
N PRO A 134 -5.79 -2.24 11.62
CA PRO A 134 -5.56 -3.26 10.61
C PRO A 134 -6.69 -4.30 10.62
N ALA A 135 -7.19 -4.64 9.44
CA ALA A 135 -8.07 -5.79 9.23
C ALA A 135 -7.27 -7.09 9.25
N ASP A 136 -6.04 -7.08 8.73
CA ASP A 136 -5.09 -8.18 8.82
C ASP A 136 -3.65 -7.66 8.79
N TYR A 137 -2.68 -8.49 9.19
CA TYR A 137 -1.26 -8.16 9.19
C TYR A 137 -0.40 -9.41 9.39
N ASP A 138 0.88 -9.31 9.04
CA ASP A 138 1.86 -10.36 9.31
C ASP A 138 2.01 -10.64 10.82
N LYS A 139 1.56 -11.82 11.26
CA LYS A 139 1.54 -12.21 12.68
C LYS A 139 2.93 -12.25 13.31
N ARG A 140 4.01 -12.27 12.52
CA ARG A 140 5.39 -12.13 13.02
C ARG A 140 5.59 -10.84 13.79
N PHE A 141 4.80 -9.79 13.53
CA PHE A 141 4.84 -8.56 14.32
C PHE A 141 4.43 -8.75 15.78
N ASN A 142 3.65 -9.77 16.15
CA ASN A 142 3.28 -10.00 17.54
C ASN A 142 4.42 -10.52 18.42
N PHE A 143 5.49 -11.01 17.81
CA PHE A 143 6.64 -11.54 18.55
C PHE A 143 7.66 -10.45 18.82
N LYS A 144 8.23 -10.46 20.02
CA LYS A 144 9.36 -9.60 20.38
C LYS A 144 10.53 -9.79 19.42
N PHE A 145 11.28 -8.73 19.12
CA PHE A 145 12.45 -8.84 18.23
C PHE A 145 13.49 -7.74 18.45
N GLN A 146 14.69 -8.04 17.97
CA GLN A 146 15.79 -7.12 17.73
C GLN A 146 16.29 -7.37 16.29
N GLY A 147 16.93 -6.39 15.67
CA GLY A 147 17.32 -6.43 14.27
C GLY A 147 16.17 -6.09 13.33
N ASN A 148 16.08 -6.79 12.20
CA ASN A 148 15.15 -6.45 11.13
C ASN A 148 13.86 -7.27 11.21
N LYS A 149 12.72 -6.61 11.00
CA LYS A 149 11.43 -7.26 10.84
C LYS A 149 10.57 -6.47 9.87
N GLU A 150 10.02 -7.17 8.90
CA GLU A 150 9.13 -6.58 7.90
C GLU A 150 7.90 -7.44 7.65
N GLY A 151 6.88 -6.83 7.04
CA GLY A 151 5.64 -7.51 6.71
C GLY A 151 4.57 -6.56 6.19
N LEU A 152 3.53 -7.16 5.63
CA LEU A 152 2.36 -6.44 5.15
C LEU A 152 1.35 -6.21 6.28
N VAL A 153 0.72 -5.05 6.23
CA VAL A 153 -0.40 -4.64 7.07
C VAL A 153 -1.53 -4.21 6.15
N PHE A 154 -2.72 -4.73 6.39
CA PHE A 154 -3.89 -4.50 5.57
C PHE A 154 -4.93 -3.72 6.36
N PHE A 155 -5.26 -2.53 5.89
CA PHE A 155 -6.35 -1.71 6.46
C PHE A 155 -7.63 -1.90 5.64
N PRO A 156 -8.82 -1.71 6.22
CA PRO A 156 -10.07 -1.80 5.47
C PRO A 156 -10.10 -0.73 4.36
N ARG A 157 -10.56 -1.11 3.15
CA ARG A 157 -10.89 -0.16 2.08
C ARG A 157 -12.29 0.39 2.21
N PHE A 158 -13.22 -0.39 2.75
CA PHE A 158 -14.62 0.01 2.93
C PHE A 158 -14.96 0.18 4.40
N ASP A 159 -15.80 1.18 4.69
CA ASP A 159 -16.42 1.33 6.01
C ASP A 159 -17.35 0.15 6.28
N GLU A 160 -17.12 -0.59 7.38
CA GLU A 160 -17.90 -1.80 7.70
C GLU A 160 -19.40 -1.55 7.83
N LYS A 161 -19.79 -0.35 8.31
CA LYS A 161 -21.20 -0.02 8.58
C LYS A 161 -21.92 0.48 7.34
N SER A 162 -21.27 1.35 6.57
CA SER A 162 -21.89 2.04 5.44
C SER A 162 -21.52 1.46 4.08
N GLY A 163 -20.54 0.55 4.01
CA GLY A 163 -20.03 -0.03 2.76
C GLY A 163 -19.37 0.98 1.82
N ARG A 164 -19.12 2.22 2.29
CA ARG A 164 -18.53 3.29 1.49
C ARG A 164 -17.03 3.09 1.33
N ASP A 165 -16.52 3.32 0.13
CA ASP A 165 -15.07 3.34 -0.12
C ASP A 165 -14.46 4.48 0.69
N LEU A 166 -13.53 4.12 1.58
CA LEU A 166 -12.87 5.04 2.49
C LEU A 166 -11.91 5.99 1.77
N LEU A 167 -11.35 5.59 0.62
CA LEU A 167 -10.40 6.38 -0.16
C LEU A 167 -11.09 7.29 -1.19
N LYS A 168 -12.39 7.12 -1.44
CA LYS A 168 -13.11 7.97 -2.40
C LYS A 168 -13.05 9.45 -2.01
N GLY A 169 -12.45 10.27 -2.86
CA GLY A 169 -12.25 11.71 -2.65
C GLY A 169 -11.41 12.01 -1.42
N VAL A 170 -10.42 11.17 -1.11
CA VAL A 170 -9.41 11.40 -0.07
C VAL A 170 -8.14 11.90 -0.74
N ASN A 171 -7.59 13.01 -0.25
CA ASN A 171 -6.31 13.51 -0.75
C ASN A 171 -5.14 12.82 -0.08
N SER A 172 -5.26 12.49 1.21
CA SER A 172 -4.14 11.91 1.95
C SER A 172 -4.58 10.92 3.02
N VAL A 173 -3.72 9.94 3.28
CA VAL A 173 -3.83 9.02 4.40
C VAL A 173 -2.62 9.16 5.33
N ASN A 174 -2.82 8.94 6.63
CA ASN A 174 -1.76 9.04 7.64
C ASN A 174 -1.63 7.73 8.42
N LEU A 175 -0.52 7.02 8.27
CA LEU A 175 -0.19 5.87 9.11
C LEU A 175 0.41 6.38 10.42
N GLU A 176 -0.15 5.99 11.55
CA GLU A 176 0.27 6.42 12.88
C GLU A 176 0.68 5.19 13.70
N PHE A 177 1.90 5.23 14.24
CA PHE A 177 2.39 4.24 15.19
C PHE A 177 2.19 4.73 16.61
N SER A 178 1.79 3.80 17.49
CA SER A 178 1.80 4.01 18.93
C SER A 178 3.23 4.30 19.40
N PRO A 179 3.45 5.27 20.32
CA PRO A 179 4.76 5.43 20.95
C PRO A 179 5.26 4.17 21.67
N ALA A 180 4.35 3.25 22.03
CA ALA A 180 4.69 2.00 22.69
C ALA A 180 5.42 0.98 21.79
N ILE A 181 5.58 1.25 20.48
CA ILE A 181 6.31 0.32 19.60
C ILE A 181 7.77 0.14 20.01
N SER A 182 8.37 1.15 20.63
CA SER A 182 9.76 1.10 21.10
C SER A 182 10.00 2.07 22.25
N PRO A 183 10.79 1.67 23.27
CA PRO A 183 11.18 2.58 24.35
C PRO A 183 11.98 3.79 23.85
N LEU A 184 12.69 3.67 22.72
CA LEU A 184 13.46 4.77 22.10
C LEU A 184 12.60 5.97 21.68
N LEU A 185 11.28 5.80 21.62
CA LEU A 185 10.38 6.87 21.23
C LEU A 185 10.10 7.87 22.36
N GLU A 186 10.30 7.49 23.63
CA GLU A 186 10.04 8.35 24.78
C GLU A 186 8.65 9.03 24.75
N GLY A 187 7.63 8.30 24.29
CA GLY A 187 6.27 8.82 24.16
C GLY A 187 5.99 9.61 22.87
N LYS A 188 6.97 9.84 21.99
CA LYS A 188 6.78 10.44 20.67
C LYS A 188 6.17 9.42 19.69
N SER A 189 5.28 9.86 18.82
CA SER A 189 4.71 9.00 17.77
C SER A 189 5.47 9.13 16.46
N ILE A 190 5.58 8.02 15.72
CA ILE A 190 5.97 8.04 14.31
C ILE A 190 4.71 8.09 13.46
N SER A 191 4.72 8.93 12.43
CA SER A 191 3.61 8.97 11.47
C SER A 191 4.11 9.26 10.06
N PHE A 192 3.41 8.71 9.08
CA PHE A 192 3.72 8.84 7.65
C PHE A 192 2.47 9.23 6.88
N ILE A 193 2.60 10.27 6.05
CA ILE A 193 1.52 10.78 5.22
C ILE A 193 1.85 10.50 3.76
N TRP A 194 0.86 9.97 3.04
CA TRP A 194 0.90 9.84 1.58
C TRP A 194 -0.22 10.66 0.97
N ASP A 195 0.09 11.28 -0.17
CA ASP A 195 -0.92 11.79 -1.08
C ASP A 195 -1.46 10.63 -1.91
N VAL A 196 -2.78 10.43 -1.90
CA VAL A 196 -3.48 9.33 -2.57
C VAL A 196 -4.57 9.84 -3.51
N ALA A 197 -4.63 11.15 -3.76
CA ALA A 197 -5.69 11.76 -4.57
C ALA A 197 -5.77 11.15 -5.97
N ASP A 198 -4.61 10.87 -6.56
CA ASP A 198 -4.46 10.35 -7.92
C ASP A 198 -4.22 8.83 -7.98
N ASP A 199 -4.25 8.13 -6.83
CA ASP A 199 -4.09 6.68 -6.78
C ASP A 199 -5.38 5.98 -7.24
N ASP A 200 -5.27 5.23 -8.34
CA ASP A 200 -6.37 4.46 -8.90
C ASP A 200 -5.98 2.99 -9.12
N PRO A 201 -6.24 2.14 -8.11
CA PRO A 201 -5.98 0.70 -8.21
C PRO A 201 -6.75 0.01 -9.33
N GLN A 202 -7.80 0.61 -9.91
CA GLN A 202 -8.51 0.01 -11.04
C GLN A 202 -7.64 -0.09 -12.29
N LYS A 203 -6.64 0.80 -12.44
CA LYS A 203 -5.69 0.75 -13.55
C LYS A 203 -4.84 -0.52 -13.56
N LEU A 204 -4.61 -1.12 -12.39
CA LEU A 204 -3.90 -2.40 -12.26
C LEU A 204 -4.63 -3.55 -12.95
N TYR A 205 -5.94 -3.40 -13.13
CA TYR A 205 -6.83 -4.38 -13.73
C TYR A 205 -7.17 -4.05 -15.19
N GLN A 206 -6.22 -3.50 -15.95
CA GLN A 206 -6.31 -3.38 -17.42
C GLN A 206 -5.45 -4.44 -18.12
N GLY A 207 -5.99 -5.12 -19.14
CA GLY A 207 -5.32 -6.19 -19.90
C GLY A 207 -5.94 -7.60 -19.73
N ALA A 208 -5.35 -8.63 -20.34
CA ALA A 208 -5.92 -9.98 -20.38
C ALA A 208 -5.97 -10.68 -19.01
N ALA A 209 -4.89 -10.64 -18.22
CA ALA A 209 -4.87 -11.15 -16.83
C ALA A 209 -5.80 -10.36 -15.90
N ALA A 210 -6.00 -9.10 -16.25
CA ALA A 210 -6.82 -8.13 -15.58
C ALA A 210 -8.32 -8.45 -15.69
N ASN A 211 -8.79 -8.85 -16.89
CA ASN A 211 -10.17 -9.29 -17.10
C ASN A 211 -10.53 -10.51 -16.24
N LYS A 212 -9.59 -11.46 -16.08
CA LYS A 212 -9.78 -12.64 -15.21
C LYS A 212 -9.90 -12.23 -13.75
N LEU A 213 -9.02 -11.35 -13.28
CA LEU A 213 -9.04 -10.88 -11.90
C LEU A 213 -10.27 -10.01 -11.61
N GLU A 214 -10.67 -9.14 -12.53
CA GLU A 214 -11.92 -8.38 -12.42
C GLU A 214 -13.13 -9.30 -12.40
N THR A 215 -13.16 -10.35 -13.21
CA THR A 215 -14.22 -11.37 -13.18
C THR A 215 -14.30 -12.02 -11.80
N ASP A 216 -13.17 -12.49 -11.26
CA ASP A 216 -13.13 -13.12 -9.93
C ASP A 216 -13.53 -12.14 -8.82
N ARG A 217 -13.11 -10.88 -8.91
CA ARG A 217 -13.52 -9.79 -8.00
C ARG A 217 -15.04 -9.57 -8.05
N LEU A 218 -15.60 -9.48 -9.25
CA LEU A 218 -17.03 -9.24 -9.45
C LEU A 218 -17.86 -10.43 -8.97
N ILE A 219 -17.40 -11.67 -9.17
CA ILE A 219 -18.04 -12.88 -8.63
C ILE A 219 -18.07 -12.83 -7.10
N LYS A 220 -16.92 -12.60 -6.45
CA LYS A 220 -16.87 -12.50 -4.98
C LYS A 220 -17.77 -11.40 -4.44
N ARG A 221 -17.77 -10.22 -5.08
CA ARG A 221 -18.64 -9.11 -4.67
C ARG A 221 -20.11 -9.46 -4.84
N LEU A 222 -20.47 -10.14 -5.92
CA LEU A 222 -21.84 -10.59 -6.18
C LEU A 222 -22.29 -11.62 -5.14
N GLU A 223 -21.45 -12.58 -4.77
CA GLU A 223 -21.74 -13.56 -3.72
C GLU A 223 -21.96 -12.90 -2.37
N LYS A 224 -21.10 -11.95 -1.99
CA LYS A 224 -21.25 -11.18 -0.75
C LYS A 224 -22.56 -10.37 -0.74
N LEU A 225 -22.86 -9.65 -1.83
CA LEU A 225 -24.11 -8.89 -1.94
C LEU A 225 -25.36 -9.79 -1.90
N ARG A 226 -25.30 -11.00 -2.47
CA ARG A 226 -26.39 -11.97 -2.37
C ARG A 226 -26.61 -12.43 -0.94
N LYS A 227 -25.54 -12.68 -0.19
CA LYS A 227 -25.61 -13.04 1.22
C LYS A 227 -26.19 -11.90 2.07
N ASP A 228 -25.65 -10.70 1.92
CA ASP A 228 -26.11 -9.50 2.65
C ASP A 228 -27.60 -9.23 2.35
N LYS A 229 -28.01 -9.37 1.08
CA LYS A 229 -29.43 -9.26 0.67
C LYS A 229 -30.31 -10.27 1.38
N ALA A 230 -29.91 -11.55 1.42
CA ALA A 230 -30.70 -12.60 2.06
C ALA A 230 -30.85 -12.37 3.57
N GLU A 231 -29.80 -11.90 4.25
CA GLU A 231 -29.85 -11.56 5.67
C GLU A 231 -30.79 -10.37 5.93
N GLU A 232 -30.75 -9.31 5.12
CA GLU A 232 -31.65 -8.16 5.26
C GLU A 232 -33.11 -8.51 4.90
N GLU A 233 -33.35 -9.35 3.89
CA GLU A 233 -34.70 -9.84 3.57
C GLU A 233 -35.29 -10.65 4.74
N SER A 234 -34.47 -11.46 5.42
CA SER A 234 -34.91 -12.20 6.61
C SER A 234 -35.30 -11.27 7.77
N LYS A 235 -34.49 -10.22 8.03
CA LYS A 235 -34.83 -9.21 9.04
C LYS A 235 -36.12 -8.47 8.69
N LEU A 236 -36.28 -8.10 7.41
CA LEU A 236 -37.47 -7.40 6.94
C LEU A 236 -38.73 -8.27 7.06
N SER A 237 -38.62 -9.57 6.78
CA SER A 237 -39.71 -10.54 7.02
C SER A 237 -40.11 -10.57 8.49
N SER A 238 -39.15 -10.69 9.41
CA SER A 238 -39.41 -10.71 10.85
C SER A 238 -40.11 -9.43 11.35
N ILE A 239 -39.70 -8.27 10.84
CA ILE A 239 -40.33 -6.98 11.20
C ILE A 239 -41.76 -6.92 10.68
N ASN A 240 -42.00 -7.37 9.44
CA ASN A 240 -43.36 -7.39 8.88
C ASN A 240 -44.28 -8.34 9.67
N GLU A 241 -43.78 -9.50 10.11
CA GLU A 241 -44.53 -10.42 10.95
C GLU A 241 -44.92 -9.80 12.31
N GLU A 242 -44.02 -9.03 12.93
CA GLU A 242 -44.34 -8.26 14.15
C GLU A 242 -45.37 -7.15 13.88
N LEU A 243 -45.22 -6.41 12.78
CA LEU A 243 -46.19 -5.37 12.39
C LEU A 243 -47.59 -5.95 12.19
N ASP A 244 -47.71 -7.08 11.49
CA ASP A 244 -48.98 -7.78 11.28
C ASP A 244 -49.59 -8.25 12.62
N THR A 245 -48.75 -8.75 13.53
CA THR A 245 -49.17 -9.18 14.87
C THR A 245 -49.70 -8.01 15.70
N ILE A 246 -48.99 -6.89 15.70
CA ILE A 246 -49.39 -5.68 16.42
C ILE A 246 -50.67 -5.09 15.80
N GLN A 247 -50.75 -5.01 14.47
CA GLN A 247 -51.92 -4.49 13.77
C GLN A 247 -53.18 -5.32 14.09
N LYS A 248 -53.08 -6.66 14.05
CA LYS A 248 -54.19 -7.54 14.45
C LYS A 248 -54.64 -7.25 15.88
N ARG A 249 -53.69 -7.06 16.79
CA ARG A 249 -54.01 -6.76 18.20
C ARG A 249 -54.64 -5.38 18.38
N LEU A 250 -54.22 -4.37 17.61
CA LEU A 250 -54.88 -3.07 17.59
C LEU A 250 -56.31 -3.17 17.05
N ASP A 251 -56.52 -3.93 15.98
CA ASP A 251 -57.84 -4.13 15.37
C ASP A 251 -58.80 -4.89 16.30
N GLU A 252 -58.30 -5.85 17.09
CA GLU A 252 -59.07 -6.56 18.13
C GLU A 252 -59.51 -5.62 19.25
N LEU A 253 -58.59 -4.77 19.73
CA LEU A 253 -58.88 -3.80 20.79
C LEU A 253 -59.85 -2.71 20.33
N ALA A 254 -59.80 -2.29 19.06
CA ALA A 254 -60.69 -1.27 18.50
C ALA A 254 -62.15 -1.73 18.32
N LYS A 255 -62.43 -3.03 18.43
CA LYS A 255 -63.77 -3.61 18.32
C LYS A 255 -64.47 -3.85 19.67
N GLN A 256 -63.79 -3.54 20.78
CA GLN A 256 -64.36 -3.54 22.13
C GLN A 256 -64.92 -2.15 22.47
#